data_AF-A0A7Y5C485-F1
#
_entry.id   AF-A0A7Y5C485-F1
#
_cell.length_a   1.000
_cell.length_b   1.000
_cell.length_c   1.000
_cell.angle_alpha   90.00
_cell.angle_beta   90.00
_cell.angle_gamma   90.00
#
_symmetry.space_group_name_H-M   'P 1'
#
loop_
_entity.id
_entity.type
_entity.pdbx_description
1 polymer ?
#
loop_
_entity_poly.entity_id
_entity_poly.type
_entity_poly.pdbx_seq_one_letter_code
_entity_poly.pdbx_strand_id
1 'polypeptide(L)'
;MIYEKMIVRCFFLFFLIFNCNGKGDRSLPPPPGTKSIGLNMFADKKVITIADWKEFVYSQKIKNPSDSFLSLNLDTAHYFIIFKKEPSEHLPIIGKTIEEINEYCLWRSKMVNSLIYQIKPDCSKKYWKKCKTVREQKMKVNYFIPTTDEYSKNYYKDFTYLKIKSNTSFTEKIFLPFVCFAKYE
;
A
#
# COMPACT_ATOMS: atom_id res chain seq x y z
N MET A 1 8.71 38.73 49.99
CA MET A 1 8.12 37.38 50.03
C MET A 1 6.80 37.19 49.26
N ILE A 2 6.07 38.25 48.87
CA ILE A 2 4.80 38.09 48.10
C ILE A 2 5.07 37.87 46.59
N TYR A 3 6.11 38.50 46.04
CA TYR A 3 6.43 38.43 44.60
C TYR A 3 6.92 37.03 44.13
N GLU A 4 7.63 36.28 44.97
CA GLU A 4 8.10 34.93 44.60
C GLU A 4 6.95 33.93 44.41
N LYS A 5 5.89 34.04 45.21
CA LYS A 5 4.70 33.17 45.07
C LYS A 5 3.89 33.46 43.81
N MET A 6 4.00 34.66 43.26
CA MET A 6 3.29 35.06 42.04
C MET A 6 4.01 34.56 40.77
N ILE A 7 5.34 34.61 40.74
CA ILE A 7 6.15 34.15 39.60
C ILE A 7 6.01 32.64 39.38
N VAL A 8 5.99 31.84 40.46
CA VAL A 8 5.83 30.39 40.36
C VAL A 8 4.44 30.00 39.84
N ARG A 9 3.38 30.74 40.20
CA ARG A 9 2.02 30.50 39.70
C ARG A 9 1.85 30.85 38.23
N CYS A 10 2.51 31.90 37.74
CA CYS A 10 2.51 32.24 36.32
C CYS A 10 3.27 31.21 35.46
N PHE A 11 4.39 30.69 35.95
CA PHE A 11 5.15 29.64 35.23
C PHE A 11 4.37 28.32 35.10
N PHE A 12 3.61 27.94 36.14
CA PHE A 12 2.80 26.72 36.12
C PHE A 12 1.63 26.80 35.12
N LEU A 13 1.02 27.99 34.98
CA LEU A 13 -0.02 28.23 33.98
C LEU A 13 0.53 28.24 32.55
N PHE A 14 1.75 28.74 32.33
CA PHE A 14 2.40 28.70 31.02
C PHE A 14 2.73 27.26 30.58
N PHE A 15 3.15 26.40 31.50
CA PHE A 15 3.41 24.98 31.22
C PHE A 15 2.14 24.18 30.89
N LEU A 16 0.98 24.56 31.43
CA LEU A 16 -0.30 23.92 31.12
C LEU A 16 -0.81 24.27 29.72
N ILE A 17 -0.50 25.45 29.19
CA ILE A 17 -0.93 25.86 27.84
C ILE A 17 -0.11 25.13 26.75
N PHE A 18 1.15 24.76 27.03
CA PHE A 18 2.00 24.04 26.07
C PHE A 18 1.71 22.53 25.95
N ASN A 19 0.94 21.94 26.87
CA ASN A 19 0.60 20.51 26.84
C ASN A 19 -0.64 20.16 25.99
N CYS A 20 -1.30 21.14 25.35
CA CYS A 20 -2.47 20.88 24.49
C CYS A 20 -2.17 20.83 22.97
N ASN A 21 -0.91 20.79 22.56
CA ASN A 21 -0.54 20.63 21.13
C ASN A 21 -0.41 19.18 20.66
N GLY A 22 -0.85 18.21 21.47
CA GLY A 22 -1.13 16.85 21.01
C GLY A 22 -2.42 16.78 20.19
N LYS A 23 -2.58 17.62 19.15
CA LYS A 23 -3.54 17.32 18.08
C LYS A 23 -2.97 16.06 17.42
N GLY A 24 -3.41 14.89 17.92
CA GLY A 24 -3.08 13.60 17.33
C GLY A 24 -3.25 13.74 15.83
N ASP A 25 -2.13 13.60 15.12
CA ASP A 25 -2.10 13.75 13.68
C ASP A 25 -3.23 12.87 13.15
N ARG A 26 -4.23 13.47 12.49
CA ARG A 26 -5.39 12.74 12.00
C ARG A 26 -4.98 11.96 10.75
N SER A 27 -3.92 11.17 10.86
CA SER A 27 -3.45 10.28 9.81
C SER A 27 -4.55 9.27 9.55
N LEU A 28 -4.93 9.13 8.28
CA LEU A 28 -5.90 8.14 7.89
C LEU A 28 -5.43 6.74 8.32
N PRO A 29 -6.34 5.84 8.73
CA PRO A 29 -5.95 4.49 9.07
C PRO A 29 -5.30 3.84 7.84
N PRO A 30 -4.18 3.12 7.99
CA PRO A 30 -3.50 2.52 6.86
C PRO A 30 -4.39 1.47 6.18
N PRO A 31 -4.39 1.40 4.84
CA PRO A 31 -4.98 0.28 4.12
C PRO A 31 -4.43 -1.07 4.60
N PRO A 32 -5.19 -2.18 4.52
CA PRO A 32 -4.73 -3.49 4.92
C PRO A 32 -3.40 -3.87 4.28
N GLY A 33 -2.45 -4.38 5.08
CA GLY A 33 -1.13 -4.80 4.60
C GLY A 33 -0.13 -3.66 4.36
N THR A 34 -0.48 -2.40 4.65
CA THR A 34 0.39 -1.24 4.40
C THR A 34 0.90 -0.56 5.69
N LYS A 35 1.97 0.22 5.59
CA LYS A 35 2.49 1.12 6.62
C LYS A 35 2.41 2.58 6.13
N SER A 36 2.14 3.54 7.01
CA SER A 36 2.16 4.96 6.65
C SER A 36 3.60 5.41 6.37
N ILE A 37 3.77 6.19 5.31
CA ILE A 37 5.02 6.88 4.94
C ILE A 37 4.83 8.39 4.78
N GLY A 38 3.62 8.89 5.03
CA GLY A 38 3.24 10.30 4.92
C GLY A 38 1.76 10.51 5.25
N LEU A 39 1.30 11.77 5.19
CA LEU A 39 -0.02 12.19 5.69
C LEU A 39 -1.19 11.38 5.10
N ASN A 40 -1.11 11.00 3.83
CA ASN A 40 -2.11 10.18 3.11
C ASN A 40 -1.46 9.13 2.20
N MET A 41 -0.20 8.78 2.48
CA MET A 41 0.58 7.87 1.64
C MET A 41 1.06 6.68 2.46
N PHE A 42 0.92 5.50 1.86
CA PHE A 42 1.19 4.23 2.50
C PHE A 42 1.98 3.36 1.53
N ALA A 43 2.73 2.41 2.07
CA ALA A 43 3.46 1.44 1.26
C ALA A 43 3.29 0.03 1.82
N ASP A 44 3.33 -0.97 0.95
CA ASP A 44 3.16 -2.36 1.35
C ASP A 44 4.21 -2.81 2.37
N LYS A 45 3.79 -3.47 3.44
CA LYS A 45 4.71 -3.98 4.48
C LYS A 45 5.65 -5.06 3.93
N LYS A 46 5.24 -5.76 2.87
CA LYS A 46 5.97 -6.87 2.27
C LYS A 46 6.03 -6.67 0.75
N VAL A 47 7.07 -7.21 0.15
CA VAL A 47 7.14 -7.37 -1.31
C VAL A 47 6.01 -8.28 -1.77
N ILE A 48 5.54 -8.04 -2.99
CA ILE A 48 4.49 -8.85 -3.59
C ILE A 48 5.07 -10.24 -3.88
N THR A 49 4.33 -11.27 -3.51
CA THR A 49 4.76 -12.67 -3.58
C THR A 49 4.13 -13.38 -4.77
N ILE A 50 4.61 -14.59 -5.06
CA ILE A 50 3.99 -15.49 -6.04
C ILE A 50 2.54 -15.80 -5.66
N ALA A 51 2.22 -15.96 -4.36
CA ALA A 51 0.85 -16.18 -3.89
C ALA A 51 -0.07 -15.02 -4.27
N ASP A 52 0.35 -13.79 -3.95
CA ASP A 52 -0.41 -12.56 -4.24
C ASP A 52 -0.67 -12.43 -5.76
N TRP A 53 0.34 -12.77 -6.57
CA TRP A 53 0.22 -12.73 -8.02
C TRP A 53 -0.75 -13.78 -8.57
N LYS A 54 -0.72 -15.01 -8.03
CA LYS A 54 -1.66 -16.07 -8.42
C LYS A 54 -3.10 -15.64 -8.14
N GLU A 55 -3.36 -14.99 -7.00
CA GLU A 55 -4.69 -14.46 -6.66
C GLU A 55 -5.15 -13.43 -7.69
N PHE A 56 -4.27 -12.48 -8.04
CA PHE A 56 -4.53 -11.52 -9.11
C PHE A 56 -4.89 -12.23 -10.42
N VAL A 57 -4.04 -13.15 -10.91
CA VAL A 57 -4.27 -13.88 -12.16
C VAL A 57 -5.60 -14.65 -12.12
N TYR A 58 -5.89 -15.33 -11.01
CA TYR A 58 -7.14 -16.05 -10.84
C TYR A 58 -8.37 -15.12 -10.93
N SER A 59 -8.30 -13.96 -10.28
CA SER A 59 -9.38 -12.97 -10.33
C SER A 59 -9.62 -12.41 -11.73
N GLN A 60 -8.57 -12.32 -12.55
CA GLN A 60 -8.66 -11.83 -13.93
C GLN A 60 -9.26 -12.91 -14.84
N LYS A 61 -8.87 -14.18 -14.65
CA LYS A 61 -9.48 -15.33 -15.35
C LYS A 61 -10.98 -15.46 -15.11
N ILE A 62 -11.45 -15.18 -13.89
CA ILE A 62 -12.89 -15.19 -13.58
C ILE A 62 -13.62 -14.12 -14.40
N LYS A 63 -13.03 -12.93 -14.55
CA LYS A 63 -13.67 -11.82 -15.27
C LYS A 63 -13.68 -12.04 -16.77
N ASN A 64 -12.56 -12.51 -17.31
CA ASN A 64 -12.37 -12.79 -18.72
C ASN A 64 -11.68 -14.16 -18.83
N PRO A 65 -12.36 -15.24 -19.26
CA PRO A 65 -11.76 -16.57 -19.32
C PRO A 65 -10.89 -16.82 -20.58
N SER A 66 -10.39 -15.78 -21.25
CA SER A 66 -9.57 -15.91 -22.46
C SER A 66 -8.17 -16.47 -22.19
N ASP A 67 -7.55 -17.14 -23.16
CA ASP A 67 -6.18 -17.68 -23.04
C ASP A 67 -5.08 -16.59 -22.92
N SER A 68 -5.45 -15.31 -23.04
CA SER A 68 -4.55 -14.16 -22.91
C SER A 68 -3.80 -14.08 -21.58
N PHE A 69 -4.20 -14.83 -20.55
CA PHE A 69 -3.53 -14.84 -19.24
C PHE A 69 -2.31 -15.76 -19.17
N LEU A 70 -1.99 -16.49 -20.24
CA LEU A 70 -0.77 -17.29 -20.30
C LEU A 70 0.49 -16.43 -20.15
N SER A 71 0.46 -15.16 -20.59
CA SER A 71 1.56 -14.20 -20.41
C SER A 71 1.76 -13.80 -18.95
N LEU A 72 0.70 -13.83 -18.13
CA LEU A 72 0.79 -13.48 -16.71
C LEU A 72 1.39 -14.60 -15.84
N ASN A 73 1.64 -15.78 -16.41
CA ASN A 73 2.23 -16.90 -15.67
C ASN A 73 3.63 -16.56 -15.13
N LEU A 74 4.03 -17.31 -14.10
CA LEU A 74 5.34 -17.16 -13.50
C LEU A 74 6.42 -17.62 -14.49
N ASP A 75 7.45 -16.80 -14.67
CA ASP A 75 8.63 -17.17 -15.42
C ASP A 75 9.57 -17.99 -14.52
N THR A 76 9.33 -19.30 -14.48
CA THR A 76 10.05 -20.23 -13.61
C THR A 76 11.53 -20.36 -13.97
N ALA A 77 11.88 -20.17 -15.24
CA ALA A 77 13.26 -20.22 -15.72
C ALA A 77 14.10 -19.09 -15.11
N HIS A 78 13.61 -17.85 -15.18
CA HIS A 78 14.29 -16.72 -14.55
C HIS A 78 14.35 -16.87 -13.02
N TYR A 79 13.30 -17.43 -12.43
CA TYR A 79 13.25 -17.70 -11.00
C TYR A 79 14.38 -18.61 -10.54
N PHE A 80 14.57 -19.72 -11.26
CA PHE A 80 15.61 -20.69 -10.96
C PHE A 80 17.01 -20.08 -11.14
N ILE A 81 17.20 -19.24 -12.17
CA ILE A 81 18.48 -18.55 -12.42
C ILE A 81 18.85 -17.65 -11.23
N ILE A 82 17.89 -16.87 -10.72
CA ILE A 82 18.11 -15.86 -9.68
C ILE A 82 18.18 -16.49 -8.28
N PHE A 83 17.23 -17.34 -7.92
CA PHE A 83 17.10 -17.86 -6.55
C PHE A 83 17.73 -19.23 -6.33
N LYS A 84 18.15 -19.94 -7.40
CA LYS A 84 18.70 -21.30 -7.36
C LYS A 84 17.82 -22.30 -6.60
N LYS A 85 16.51 -22.04 -6.55
CA LYS A 85 15.50 -22.82 -5.84
C LYS A 85 14.22 -22.86 -6.65
N GLU A 86 13.41 -23.88 -6.40
CA GLU A 86 12.06 -23.94 -6.95
C GLU A 86 11.21 -22.77 -6.43
N PRO A 87 10.33 -22.21 -7.28
CA PRO A 87 9.46 -21.12 -6.88
C PRO A 87 8.47 -21.57 -5.80
N SER A 88 8.55 -20.94 -4.63
CA SER A 88 7.61 -21.10 -3.52
C SER A 88 6.67 -19.90 -3.45
N GLU A 89 5.45 -20.13 -2.98
CA GLU A 89 4.39 -19.11 -2.89
C GLU A 89 4.77 -17.88 -2.07
N HIS A 90 5.69 -18.03 -1.11
CA HIS A 90 6.14 -16.94 -0.25
C HIS A 90 7.30 -16.12 -0.83
N LEU A 91 7.87 -16.56 -1.95
CA LEU A 91 8.98 -15.86 -2.57
C LEU A 91 8.46 -14.70 -3.44
N PRO A 92 9.28 -13.65 -3.66
CA PRO A 92 8.83 -12.45 -4.37
C PRO A 92 8.50 -12.75 -5.83
N ILE A 93 7.45 -12.14 -6.37
CA ILE A 93 7.23 -12.20 -7.82
C ILE A 93 8.28 -11.33 -8.54
N ILE A 94 8.84 -11.84 -9.64
CA ILE A 94 9.84 -11.16 -10.48
C ILE A 94 9.56 -11.40 -11.97
N GLY A 95 10.23 -10.65 -12.84
CA GLY A 95 10.18 -10.84 -14.29
C GLY A 95 8.90 -10.31 -14.93
N LYS A 96 8.28 -9.30 -14.32
CA LYS A 96 7.02 -8.68 -14.76
C LYS A 96 7.26 -7.35 -15.45
N THR A 97 6.47 -7.03 -16.47
CA THR A 97 6.55 -5.72 -17.12
C THR A 97 5.92 -4.65 -16.24
N ILE A 98 6.25 -3.38 -16.51
CA ILE A 98 5.67 -2.24 -15.78
C ILE A 98 4.15 -2.23 -15.92
N GLU A 99 3.64 -2.56 -17.10
CA GLU A 99 2.21 -2.61 -17.40
C GLU A 99 1.51 -3.67 -16.56
N GLU A 100 2.07 -4.89 -16.49
CA GLU A 100 1.51 -5.97 -15.66
C GLU A 100 1.48 -5.57 -14.18
N ILE A 101 2.55 -4.94 -13.68
CA ILE A 101 2.63 -4.47 -12.29
C ILE A 101 1.59 -3.38 -12.04
N ASN A 102 1.40 -2.47 -12.98
CA ASN A 102 0.41 -1.41 -12.87
C ASN A 102 -1.01 -1.98 -12.84
N GLU A 103 -1.31 -2.98 -13.70
CA GLU A 103 -2.59 -3.70 -13.66
C GLU A 103 -2.83 -4.38 -12.31
N TYR A 104 -1.79 -4.99 -11.73
CA TYR A 104 -1.87 -5.57 -10.39
C TYR A 104 -2.20 -4.50 -9.33
N CYS A 105 -1.50 -3.36 -9.32
CA CYS A 105 -1.80 -2.29 -8.36
C CYS A 105 -3.23 -1.76 -8.54
N LEU A 106 -3.69 -1.56 -9.79
CA LEU A 106 -5.08 -1.16 -10.08
C LEU A 106 -6.11 -2.19 -9.60
N TRP A 107 -5.82 -3.48 -9.76
CA TRP A 107 -6.66 -4.54 -9.22
C TRP A 107 -6.73 -4.48 -7.70
N ARG A 108 -5.59 -4.27 -7.02
CA ARG A 108 -5.52 -4.15 -5.56
C ARG A 108 -6.29 -2.95 -5.04
N SER A 109 -6.26 -1.81 -5.73
CA SER A 109 -7.12 -0.66 -5.47
C SER A 109 -8.59 -1.06 -5.47
N LYS A 110 -9.04 -1.83 -6.47
CA LYS A 110 -10.43 -2.28 -6.56
C LYS A 110 -10.79 -3.21 -5.40
N MET A 111 -9.94 -4.17 -5.07
CA MET A 111 -10.19 -5.12 -3.98
C MET A 111 -10.28 -4.41 -2.63
N VAL A 112 -9.30 -3.59 -2.28
CA VAL A 112 -9.27 -2.85 -1.01
C VAL A 112 -10.45 -1.89 -0.90
N ASN A 113 -10.74 -1.13 -1.95
CA ASN A 113 -11.91 -0.26 -1.96
C ASN A 113 -13.21 -1.06 -1.80
N SER A 114 -13.34 -2.21 -2.46
CA SER A 114 -14.52 -3.05 -2.32
C SER A 114 -14.73 -3.51 -0.87
N LEU A 115 -13.64 -3.90 -0.18
CA LEU A 115 -13.68 -4.28 1.23
C LEU A 115 -14.07 -3.10 2.12
N ILE A 116 -13.44 -1.93 1.93
CA ILE A 116 -13.76 -0.71 2.68
C ILE A 116 -15.24 -0.32 2.48
N TYR A 117 -15.77 -0.42 1.27
CA TYR A 117 -17.16 -0.07 0.96
C TYR A 117 -18.18 -1.14 1.37
N GLN A 118 -17.78 -2.41 1.49
CA GLN A 118 -18.64 -3.50 1.94
C GLN A 118 -18.83 -3.51 3.46
N ILE A 119 -17.94 -2.87 4.23
CA ILE A 119 -18.16 -2.54 5.64
C ILE A 119 -19.28 -1.48 5.70
N LYS A 120 -20.52 -1.91 5.47
CA LYS A 120 -21.68 -1.14 5.88
C LYS A 120 -21.66 -1.17 7.41
N PRO A 121 -21.81 -0.03 8.10
CA PRO A 121 -22.09 -0.07 9.52
C PRO A 121 -23.32 -0.97 9.71
N ASP A 122 -23.23 -1.91 10.66
CA ASP A 122 -24.33 -2.78 11.03
C ASP A 122 -25.47 -1.90 11.56
N CYS A 123 -26.34 -1.45 10.65
CA CYS A 123 -27.55 -0.70 10.94
C CYS A 123 -28.60 -1.67 11.49
N SER A 124 -28.25 -2.39 12.56
CA SER A 124 -29.16 -3.26 13.26
C SER A 124 -30.42 -2.46 13.62
N LYS A 125 -31.57 -3.12 13.44
CA LYS A 125 -32.89 -2.58 13.07
C LYS A 125 -33.53 -1.54 14.02
N LYS A 126 -32.84 -1.05 15.04
CA LYS A 126 -33.43 -0.24 16.13
C LYS A 126 -33.18 1.28 16.04
N TYR A 127 -32.20 1.77 15.27
CA TYR A 127 -31.83 3.20 15.26
C TYR A 127 -31.61 3.83 13.86
N TRP A 128 -32.48 3.50 12.91
CA TRP A 128 -32.39 3.94 11.50
C TRP A 128 -32.35 5.46 11.28
N LYS A 129 -32.81 6.28 12.23
CA LYS A 129 -32.89 7.74 12.06
C LYS A 129 -31.53 8.46 12.14
N LYS A 130 -30.45 7.83 12.60
CA LYS A 130 -29.11 8.47 12.74
C LYS A 130 -28.02 7.99 11.77
N CYS A 131 -28.25 6.94 10.98
CA CYS A 131 -27.22 6.42 10.05
C CYS A 131 -27.16 7.18 8.70
N LYS A 132 -27.88 8.29 8.56
CA LYS A 132 -28.11 8.93 7.26
C LYS A 132 -27.00 9.88 6.78
N THR A 133 -25.97 10.19 7.58
CA THR A 133 -25.07 11.33 7.25
C THR A 133 -23.58 11.03 7.24
N VAL A 134 -23.09 9.82 7.51
CA VAL A 134 -21.66 9.50 7.31
C VAL A 134 -21.44 8.96 5.89
N ARG A 135 -21.95 9.67 4.88
CA ARG A 135 -21.88 9.24 3.48
C ARG A 135 -20.92 10.05 2.61
N GLU A 136 -20.24 11.05 3.14
CA GLU A 136 -19.78 12.16 2.27
C GLU A 136 -18.29 12.38 2.09
N GLN A 137 -17.41 11.54 2.63
CA GLN A 137 -16.05 11.43 2.07
C GLN A 137 -15.69 9.96 1.91
N LYS A 138 -16.10 9.41 0.77
CA LYS A 138 -15.64 8.10 0.29
C LYS A 138 -14.19 8.25 -0.15
N MET A 139 -13.28 8.29 0.82
CA MET A 139 -11.86 8.27 0.54
C MET A 139 -11.55 6.98 -0.22
N LYS A 140 -11.03 7.11 -1.44
CA LYS A 140 -10.64 5.98 -2.27
C LYS A 140 -9.17 5.69 -2.06
N VAL A 141 -8.84 4.42 -1.90
CA VAL A 141 -7.43 3.99 -1.90
C VAL A 141 -7.03 3.74 -3.35
N ASN A 142 -6.01 4.47 -3.81
CA ASN A 142 -5.38 4.25 -5.10
C ASN A 142 -3.98 3.69 -4.91
N TYR A 143 -3.78 2.44 -5.32
CA TYR A 143 -2.49 1.77 -5.39
C TYR A 143 -1.80 2.06 -6.72
N PHE A 144 -0.51 2.35 -6.67
CA PHE A 144 0.33 2.70 -7.82
C PHE A 144 1.77 2.22 -7.63
N ILE A 145 2.55 2.20 -8.73
CA ILE A 145 3.98 1.91 -8.69
C ILE A 145 4.69 3.19 -8.20
N PRO A 146 5.48 3.13 -7.11
CA PRO A 146 6.23 4.29 -6.66
C PRO A 146 7.26 4.74 -7.70
N THR A 147 7.59 6.02 -7.68
CA THR A 147 8.73 6.55 -8.43
C THR A 147 10.04 5.96 -7.92
N THR A 148 11.10 6.01 -8.74
CA THR A 148 12.44 5.55 -8.34
C THR A 148 12.92 6.22 -7.05
N ASP A 149 12.62 7.51 -6.89
CA ASP A 149 13.02 8.30 -5.73
C ASP A 149 12.24 7.90 -4.48
N GLU A 150 10.93 7.72 -4.58
CA GLU A 150 10.07 7.25 -3.48
C GLU A 150 10.45 5.84 -3.02
N TYR A 151 10.74 4.95 -3.98
CA TYR A 151 11.17 3.59 -3.69
C TYR A 151 12.55 3.63 -2.99
N SER A 152 13.49 4.46 -3.46
CA SER A 152 14.84 4.60 -2.86
C SER A 152 14.82 5.05 -1.40
N LYS A 153 13.97 6.01 -1.05
CA LYS A 153 13.89 6.54 0.31
C LYS A 153 13.31 5.53 1.31
N ASN A 154 12.43 4.64 0.85
CA ASN A 154 11.60 3.83 1.74
C ASN A 154 11.97 2.34 1.79
N TYR A 155 12.67 1.79 0.77
CA TYR A 155 12.91 0.34 0.63
C TYR A 155 14.37 -0.05 0.28
N TYR A 156 15.21 0.87 -0.19
CA TYR A 156 16.51 0.52 -0.79
C TYR A 156 17.66 0.17 0.15
N LYS A 157 17.49 0.22 1.47
CA LYS A 157 18.63 -0.14 2.33
C LYS A 157 19.08 -1.59 2.10
N ASP A 158 18.18 -2.47 1.65
CA ASP A 158 18.47 -3.91 1.53
C ASP A 158 18.36 -4.49 0.10
N PHE A 159 17.78 -3.77 -0.87
CA PHE A 159 17.59 -4.28 -2.24
C PHE A 159 18.42 -3.48 -3.24
N THR A 160 19.53 -4.05 -3.70
CA THR A 160 20.33 -3.46 -4.79
C THR A 160 19.56 -3.61 -6.12
N TYR A 161 19.23 -2.49 -6.75
CA TYR A 161 18.49 -2.49 -8.01
C TYR A 161 19.40 -2.96 -9.14
N LEU A 162 19.26 -4.22 -9.54
CA LEU A 162 19.84 -4.69 -10.80
C LEU A 162 18.96 -4.18 -11.94
N LYS A 163 19.25 -2.97 -12.41
CA LYS A 163 18.73 -2.49 -13.71
C LYS A 163 19.44 -3.29 -14.80
N ILE A 164 18.94 -4.48 -15.11
CA ILE A 164 19.41 -5.25 -16.26
C ILE A 164 18.86 -4.52 -17.49
N LYS A 165 19.66 -3.63 -18.07
CA LYS A 165 19.41 -3.13 -19.42
C LYS A 165 19.55 -4.31 -20.38
N SER A 166 18.45 -4.93 -20.77
CA SER A 166 18.47 -5.84 -21.92
C SER A 166 18.67 -4.99 -23.17
N ASN A 167 19.78 -5.18 -23.89
CA ASN A 167 20.10 -4.48 -25.14
C ASN A 167 19.15 -4.81 -26.31
N THR A 168 18.15 -5.65 -26.10
CA THR A 168 17.13 -6.01 -27.07
C THR A 168 15.89 -5.14 -26.86
N SER A 169 15.28 -4.65 -27.94
CA SER A 169 14.08 -3.81 -28.01
C SER A 169 12.79 -4.43 -27.42
N PHE A 170 12.92 -5.41 -26.55
CA PHE A 170 11.85 -6.11 -25.88
C PHE A 170 11.53 -5.39 -24.56
N THR A 171 10.26 -5.00 -24.42
CA THR A 171 9.57 -4.52 -23.20
C THR A 171 10.38 -4.63 -21.91
N GLU A 172 10.62 -3.50 -21.23
CA GLU A 172 11.37 -3.44 -19.97
C GLU A 172 10.71 -4.34 -18.90
N LYS A 173 11.29 -5.51 -18.66
CA LYS A 173 10.89 -6.41 -17.55
C LYS A 173 11.63 -6.02 -16.28
N ILE A 174 10.89 -5.96 -15.18
CA ILE A 174 11.42 -5.74 -13.84
C ILE A 174 11.72 -7.10 -13.21
N PHE A 175 13.01 -7.36 -12.97
CA PHE A 175 13.50 -8.59 -12.33
C PHE A 175 13.69 -8.45 -10.82
N LEU A 176 13.10 -7.42 -10.23
CA LEU A 176 13.26 -7.11 -8.81
C LEU A 176 11.93 -7.29 -8.08
N PRO A 177 11.99 -7.68 -6.79
CA PRO A 177 10.83 -7.60 -5.91
C PRO A 177 10.23 -6.19 -5.96
N PHE A 178 8.91 -6.09 -6.11
CA PHE A 178 8.22 -4.81 -6.12
C PHE A 178 7.16 -4.73 -5.02
N VAL A 179 6.77 -3.50 -4.72
CA VAL A 179 5.72 -3.11 -3.77
C VAL A 179 4.80 -2.11 -4.46
N CYS A 180 3.52 -2.11 -4.13
CA CYS A 180 2.65 -1.01 -4.51
C CYS A 180 2.64 0.03 -3.38
N PHE A 181 2.57 1.30 -3.76
CA PHE A 181 2.27 2.39 -2.83
C PHE A 181 0.77 2.65 -2.90
N ALA A 182 0.18 3.13 -1.82
CA ALA A 182 -1.22 3.46 -1.74
C ALA A 182 -1.39 4.91 -1.29
N LYS A 183 -2.37 5.61 -1.89
CA LYS A 183 -2.74 6.97 -1.50
C LYS A 183 -4.25 7.06 -1.33
N TYR A 184 -4.69 7.76 -0.29
CA TYR A 184 -6.10 8.15 -0.20
C TYR A 184 -6.36 9.38 -1.07
N GLU A 185 -7.42 9.30 -1.88
CA GLU A 185 -7.99 10.36 -2.72
C GLU A 185 -9.38 10.76 -2.23
#